data_AF-A0A2V7KK55-F1
#
_entry.id   AF-A0A2V7KK55-F1
#
_cell.length_a   1.000
_cell.length_b   1.000
_cell.length_c   1.000
_cell.angle_alpha   90.00
_cell.angle_beta   90.00
_cell.angle_gamma   90.00
#
_symmetry.space_group_name_H-M   'P 1'
#
loop_
_entity.id
_entity.type
_entity.pdbx_description
1 polymer ?
#
loop_
_entity_poly.entity_id
_entity_poly.type
_entity_poly.pdbx_seq_one_letter_code
_entity_poly.pdbx_strand_id
1 'polypeptide(L)'
;MTGNGVDLGEKQAYDPAAARGRAADHATHFVQLLRRIALTDSQELSEDGETGDVVVSPFDTELFGHWWFEGPDFLGEVYRRFADTSDVQPTTASSHLRDRPPSTTLELAAGSWGANGDYSMWLNDETVWTWQRLWPLEHAFWEAAPAALRVPAARPVLAQAARELLIAQGSDWQFSISTGEVADYATRRFNQHCDDLERLLAGLAEGGGGDLESASAPAEELRRRDDVFPDILPHVEAALASPRPRGAGKGKKGRARRTRAKK
;
A
#
# COMPACT_ATOMS: atom_id res chain seq x y z
N MET A 1 -14.91 -3.93 26.62
CA MET A 1 -16.34 -3.67 26.28
C MET A 1 -17.24 -4.33 27.31
N THR A 2 -18.37 -3.71 27.69
CA THR A 2 -19.32 -4.27 28.67
C THR A 2 -20.16 -5.42 28.11
N GLY A 3 -20.51 -5.38 26.82
CA GLY A 3 -21.30 -6.40 26.14
C GLY A 3 -21.78 -5.94 24.77
N ASN A 4 -22.26 -6.89 23.96
CA ASN A 4 -22.81 -6.63 22.64
C ASN A 4 -24.15 -5.89 22.75
N GLY A 5 -24.35 -4.86 21.92
CA GLY A 5 -25.60 -4.09 21.87
C GLY A 5 -25.90 -3.22 23.09
N VAL A 6 -25.00 -3.16 24.09
CA VAL A 6 -25.16 -2.28 25.25
C VAL A 6 -25.00 -0.82 24.79
N ASP A 7 -25.95 0.02 25.17
CA ASP A 7 -25.97 1.45 24.87
C ASP A 7 -24.72 2.16 25.43
N LEU A 8 -24.30 3.27 24.81
CA LEU A 8 -23.14 4.03 25.26
C LEU A 8 -23.29 4.55 26.70
N GLY A 9 -24.50 4.94 27.13
CA GLY A 9 -24.77 5.38 28.49
C GLY A 9 -24.74 4.27 29.54
N GLU A 10 -24.84 3.01 29.10
CA GLU A 10 -24.84 1.82 29.97
C GLU A 10 -23.49 1.10 30.00
N LYS A 11 -22.47 1.63 29.30
CA LYS A 11 -21.11 1.09 29.37
C LYS A 11 -20.56 1.26 30.79
N GLN A 12 -20.08 0.16 31.35
CA GLN A 12 -19.37 0.15 32.63
C GLN A 12 -17.97 0.76 32.49
N ALA A 13 -17.46 1.27 33.62
CA ALA A 13 -16.09 1.74 33.70
C ALA A 13 -15.09 0.65 33.33
N TYR A 14 -13.99 1.06 32.70
CA TYR A 14 -12.91 0.16 32.31
C TYR A 14 -12.17 -0.39 33.54
N ASP A 15 -11.92 -1.71 33.55
CA ASP A 15 -11.09 -2.40 34.54
C ASP A 15 -9.75 -2.83 33.89
N PRO A 16 -8.65 -2.11 34.15
CA PRO A 16 -7.35 -2.42 33.55
C PRO A 16 -6.74 -3.75 34.02
N ALA A 17 -7.12 -4.27 35.19
CA ALA A 17 -6.58 -5.54 35.67
C ALA A 17 -7.26 -6.71 34.95
N ALA A 18 -8.59 -6.67 34.83
CA ALA A 18 -9.35 -7.66 34.08
C ALA A 18 -8.93 -7.68 32.59
N ALA A 19 -8.76 -6.51 31.98
CA ALA A 19 -8.38 -6.39 30.58
C ALA A 19 -6.98 -6.97 30.29
N ARG A 20 -5.98 -6.66 31.14
CA ARG A 20 -4.63 -7.26 31.04
C ARG A 20 -4.67 -8.79 31.20
N GLY A 21 -5.46 -9.30 32.14
CA GLY A 21 -5.68 -10.74 32.29
C GLY A 21 -6.21 -11.38 31.02
N ARG A 22 -7.20 -10.74 30.36
CA ARG A 22 -7.76 -11.21 29.09
C ARG A 22 -6.77 -11.14 27.92
N ALA A 23 -5.97 -10.09 27.83
CA ALA A 23 -4.92 -10.01 26.81
C ALA A 23 -3.93 -11.17 26.93
N ALA A 24 -3.53 -11.54 28.15
CA ALA A 24 -2.69 -12.70 28.41
C ALA A 24 -3.37 -14.04 28.05
N ASP A 25 -4.66 -14.21 28.39
CA ASP A 25 -5.44 -15.40 27.99
C ASP A 25 -5.49 -15.53 26.46
N HIS A 26 -5.81 -14.43 25.75
CA HIS A 26 -5.86 -14.39 24.30
C HIS A 26 -4.50 -14.70 23.66
N ALA A 27 -3.41 -14.17 24.21
CA ALA A 27 -2.05 -14.47 23.75
C ALA A 27 -1.74 -15.97 23.87
N THR A 28 -2.13 -16.60 24.99
CA THR A 28 -1.99 -18.07 25.16
C THR A 28 -2.71 -18.82 24.05
N HIS A 29 -3.97 -18.46 23.82
CA HIS A 29 -4.79 -19.12 22.80
C HIS A 29 -4.21 -18.91 21.39
N PHE A 30 -3.76 -17.69 21.07
CA PHE A 30 -3.21 -17.36 19.76
C PHE A 30 -1.91 -18.13 19.47
N VAL A 31 -0.99 -18.20 20.44
CA VAL A 31 0.25 -19.00 20.29
C VAL A 31 -0.08 -20.48 20.10
N GLN A 32 -1.03 -21.04 20.85
CA GLN A 32 -1.46 -22.43 20.67
C GLN A 32 -2.09 -22.66 19.28
N LEU A 33 -2.86 -21.70 18.76
CA LEU A 33 -3.42 -21.77 17.41
C LEU A 33 -2.31 -21.79 16.35
N LEU A 34 -1.36 -20.86 16.41
CA LEU A 34 -0.24 -20.81 15.46
C LEU A 34 0.60 -22.08 15.49
N ARG A 35 0.86 -22.63 16.69
CA ARG A 35 1.53 -23.92 16.86
C ARG A 35 0.77 -25.05 16.21
N ARG A 36 -0.54 -25.13 16.39
CA ARG A 36 -1.37 -26.15 15.73
C ARG A 36 -1.33 -26.04 14.22
N ILE A 37 -1.42 -24.82 13.66
CA ILE A 37 -1.37 -24.61 12.20
C ILE A 37 -0.01 -25.08 11.68
N ALA A 38 1.09 -24.58 12.24
CA ALA A 38 2.44 -24.92 11.82
C ALA A 38 2.73 -26.43 11.91
N LEU A 39 2.27 -27.10 12.97
CA LEU A 39 2.50 -28.53 13.15
C LEU A 39 1.58 -29.41 12.29
N THR A 40 0.34 -28.98 12.01
CA THR A 40 -0.59 -29.73 11.15
C THR A 40 -0.13 -29.68 9.70
N ASP A 41 0.20 -28.50 9.20
CA ASP A 41 0.64 -28.32 7.81
C ASP A 41 1.96 -29.06 7.53
N SER A 42 2.85 -29.12 8.53
CA SER A 42 4.11 -29.87 8.43
C SER A 42 3.94 -31.38 8.25
N GLN A 43 2.79 -31.96 8.63
CA GLN A 43 2.50 -33.38 8.46
C GLN A 43 1.95 -33.72 7.06
N GLU A 44 1.35 -32.75 6.36
CA GLU A 44 0.76 -32.95 5.04
C GLU A 44 1.77 -32.72 3.90
N LEU A 45 2.82 -31.92 4.12
CA LEU A 45 3.79 -31.52 3.10
C LEU A 45 5.08 -32.35 3.05
N SER A 46 5.31 -33.26 4.01
CA SER A 46 6.57 -33.99 4.12
C SER A 46 6.53 -35.40 3.49
N GLU A 47 6.70 -35.51 2.18
CA GLU A 47 7.22 -36.77 1.57
C GLU A 47 8.77 -36.81 1.64
N ASP A 48 9.43 -35.64 1.68
CA ASP A 48 10.90 -35.50 1.66
C ASP A 48 11.53 -35.08 3.01
N GLY A 49 10.73 -34.91 4.06
CA GLY A 49 11.22 -34.67 5.42
C GLY A 49 11.78 -33.26 5.73
N GLU A 50 11.71 -32.31 4.78
CA GLU A 50 12.05 -30.91 5.06
C GLU A 50 10.87 -30.20 5.77
N THR A 51 11.01 -29.98 7.07
CA THR A 51 10.09 -29.14 7.85
C THR A 51 10.56 -27.69 7.79
N GLY A 52 9.71 -26.81 7.25
CA GLY A 52 10.10 -25.43 6.95
C GLY A 52 8.97 -24.42 6.85
N ASP A 53 7.78 -24.75 7.34
CA ASP A 53 6.61 -23.91 7.17
C ASP A 53 6.70 -22.61 7.97
N VAL A 54 6.18 -21.55 7.37
CA VAL A 54 6.07 -20.23 8.00
C VAL A 54 4.61 -19.84 8.01
N VAL A 55 4.11 -19.47 9.19
CA VAL A 55 2.77 -18.90 9.32
C VAL A 55 2.91 -17.38 9.30
N VAL A 56 2.27 -16.74 8.32
CA VAL A 56 2.23 -15.27 8.20
C VAL A 56 0.84 -14.77 8.58
N SER A 57 0.79 -13.84 9.53
CA SER A 57 -0.46 -13.24 10.02
C SER A 57 -0.35 -11.72 9.95
N PRO A 58 -0.71 -11.10 8.81
CA PRO A 58 -0.61 -9.66 8.63
C PRO A 58 -1.80 -8.93 9.29
N PHE A 59 -1.53 -7.76 9.85
CA PHE A 59 -2.52 -6.89 10.50
C PHE A 59 -2.14 -5.42 10.28
N ASP A 60 -3.14 -4.54 10.25
CA ASP A 60 -2.90 -3.10 10.35
C ASP A 60 -2.33 -2.76 11.72
N THR A 61 -1.32 -1.90 11.77
CA THR A 61 -0.61 -1.59 13.02
C THR A 61 -1.52 -0.90 14.03
N GLU A 62 -2.43 -0.03 13.56
CA GLU A 62 -3.39 0.68 14.41
C GLU A 62 -4.39 -0.24 15.10
N LEU A 63 -4.53 -1.50 14.64
CA LEU A 63 -5.29 -2.49 15.39
C LEU A 63 -4.77 -2.59 16.83
N PHE A 64 -3.46 -2.55 17.03
CA PHE A 64 -2.84 -2.75 18.33
C PHE A 64 -2.58 -1.42 19.04
N GLY A 65 -3.52 -1.00 19.88
CA GLY A 65 -3.41 0.13 20.80
C GLY A 65 -4.37 1.26 20.48
N HIS A 66 -4.77 1.41 19.21
CA HIS A 66 -5.78 2.38 18.80
C HIS A 66 -7.17 1.74 18.76
N TRP A 67 -7.40 0.76 17.87
CA TRP A 67 -8.70 0.07 17.76
C TRP A 67 -8.92 -0.96 18.86
N TRP A 68 -7.89 -1.75 19.16
CA TRP A 68 -7.86 -2.64 20.31
C TRP A 68 -6.82 -2.15 21.31
N PHE A 69 -7.30 -1.51 22.38
CA PHE A 69 -6.47 -0.83 23.36
C PHE A 69 -5.40 -1.72 24.00
N GLU A 70 -5.73 -2.95 24.38
CA GLU A 70 -4.79 -3.90 24.98
C GLU A 70 -3.93 -4.65 23.94
N GLY A 71 -4.02 -4.31 22.66
CA GLY A 71 -3.26 -4.93 21.59
C GLY A 71 -1.74 -4.97 21.81
N PRO A 72 -1.09 -3.89 22.30
CA PRO A 72 0.35 -3.92 22.61
C PRO A 72 0.69 -4.88 23.76
N ASP A 73 -0.15 -4.95 24.80
CA ASP A 73 0.02 -5.91 25.90
C ASP A 73 -0.12 -7.34 25.38
N PHE A 74 -1.11 -7.60 24.54
CA PHE A 74 -1.29 -8.88 23.87
C PHE A 74 -0.06 -9.28 23.04
N LEU A 75 0.47 -8.39 22.19
CA LEU A 75 1.67 -8.68 21.41
C LEU A 75 2.87 -8.99 22.32
N GLY A 76 3.06 -8.22 23.39
CA GLY A 76 4.11 -8.50 24.38
C GLY A 76 3.96 -9.86 25.06
N GLU A 77 2.73 -10.27 25.38
CA GLU A 77 2.42 -11.58 25.94
C GLU A 77 2.62 -12.72 24.92
N VAL A 78 2.33 -12.49 23.63
CA VAL A 78 2.57 -13.46 22.53
C VAL A 78 4.06 -13.75 22.38
N TYR A 79 4.90 -12.71 22.27
CA TYR A 79 6.34 -12.90 22.11
C TYR A 79 7.01 -13.54 23.34
N ARG A 80 6.54 -13.20 24.56
CA ARG A 80 7.02 -13.88 25.78
C ARG A 80 6.69 -15.38 25.79
N ARG A 81 5.48 -15.76 25.38
CA ARG A 81 5.10 -17.18 25.28
C ARG A 81 5.91 -17.93 24.24
N PHE A 82 6.23 -17.29 23.13
CA PHE A 82 7.09 -17.92 22.13
C PHE A 82 8.51 -18.20 22.65
N ALA A 83 9.04 -17.35 23.53
CA ALA A 83 10.33 -17.58 24.16
C ALA A 83 10.36 -18.86 25.03
N ASP A 84 9.20 -19.29 25.53
CA ASP A 84 9.06 -20.51 26.34
C ASP A 84 8.77 -21.77 25.49
N THR A 85 8.59 -21.63 24.18
CA THR A 85 8.32 -22.74 23.25
C THR A 85 9.53 -23.01 22.36
N SER A 86 9.76 -24.27 21.97
CA SER A 86 10.87 -24.65 21.08
C SER A 86 10.44 -25.05 19.67
N ASP A 87 9.17 -25.38 19.50
CA ASP A 87 8.60 -25.95 18.26
C ASP A 87 8.22 -24.90 17.21
N VAL A 88 7.84 -23.68 17.64
CA VAL A 88 7.56 -22.56 16.74
C VAL A 88 8.28 -21.32 17.25
N GLN A 89 8.98 -20.62 16.34
CA GLN A 89 9.76 -19.42 16.66
C GLN A 89 9.33 -18.24 15.78
N PRO A 90 9.17 -17.04 16.37
CA PRO A 90 9.06 -15.82 15.59
C PRO A 90 10.33 -15.59 14.78
N THR A 91 10.17 -15.15 13.54
CA THR A 91 11.28 -14.77 12.68
C THR A 91 10.89 -13.55 11.85
N THR A 92 11.89 -12.93 11.24
CA THR A 92 11.67 -11.89 10.24
C THR A 92 11.60 -12.52 8.86
N ALA A 93 10.81 -11.93 7.96
CA ALA A 93 10.72 -12.39 6.57
C ALA A 93 12.11 -12.49 5.91
N SER A 94 12.99 -11.53 6.15
CA SER A 94 14.35 -11.53 5.60
C SER A 94 15.23 -12.65 6.16
N SER A 95 15.08 -13.01 7.43
CA SER A 95 15.86 -14.11 8.03
C SER A 95 15.36 -15.46 7.52
N HIS A 96 14.03 -15.65 7.49
CA HIS A 96 13.43 -16.83 6.89
C HIS A 96 13.89 -17.05 5.44
N LEU A 97 13.82 -16.02 4.58
CA LEU A 97 14.22 -16.14 3.17
C LEU A 97 15.72 -16.37 2.97
N ARG A 98 16.59 -15.92 3.89
CA ARG A 98 18.03 -16.24 3.85
C ARG A 98 18.29 -17.69 4.21
N ASP A 99 17.64 -18.17 5.26
CA ASP A 99 17.86 -19.52 5.79
C ASP A 99 17.13 -20.59 4.97
N ARG A 100 16.02 -20.20 4.33
CA ARG A 100 15.18 -21.03 3.47
C ARG A 100 14.81 -20.27 2.18
N PRO A 101 15.73 -20.23 1.20
CA PRO A 101 15.43 -19.63 -0.09
C PRO A 101 14.28 -20.37 -0.80
N PRO A 102 13.38 -19.66 -1.50
CA PRO A 102 12.27 -20.29 -2.20
C PRO A 102 12.78 -21.21 -3.32
N SER A 103 12.24 -22.43 -3.37
CA SER A 103 12.54 -23.43 -4.40
C SER A 103 11.49 -23.49 -5.53
N THR A 104 10.33 -22.86 -5.30
CA THR A 104 9.17 -22.89 -6.22
C THR A 104 8.82 -21.48 -6.67
N THR A 105 8.37 -21.36 -7.92
CA THR A 105 7.81 -20.12 -8.47
C THR A 105 6.32 -20.31 -8.75
N LEU A 106 5.52 -19.29 -8.47
CA LEU A 106 4.10 -19.23 -8.79
C LEU A 106 3.81 -17.98 -9.63
N GLU A 107 2.88 -18.11 -10.56
CA GLU A 107 2.28 -16.97 -11.25
C GLU A 107 1.10 -16.47 -10.41
N LEU A 108 1.17 -15.23 -9.94
CA LEU A 108 0.12 -14.63 -9.12
C LEU A 108 -1.03 -14.15 -10.00
N ALA A 109 -2.25 -14.46 -9.58
CA ALA A 109 -3.42 -13.80 -10.12
C ALA A 109 -3.50 -12.35 -9.63
N ALA A 110 -4.10 -11.48 -10.44
CA ALA A 110 -4.47 -10.14 -10.04
C ALA A 110 -5.42 -10.18 -8.83
N GLY A 111 -5.18 -9.35 -7.82
CA GLY A 111 -6.01 -9.30 -6.62
C GLY A 111 -5.47 -8.35 -5.55
N SER A 112 -6.23 -8.24 -4.47
CA SER A 112 -5.85 -7.49 -3.27
C SER A 112 -6.32 -8.22 -2.01
N TRP A 113 -5.91 -7.74 -0.84
CA TRP A 113 -6.45 -8.15 0.45
C TRP A 113 -7.68 -7.33 0.90
N GLY A 114 -8.20 -6.44 0.04
CA GLY A 114 -9.38 -5.63 0.30
C GLY A 114 -10.68 -6.41 0.07
N ALA A 115 -11.81 -5.68 -0.01
CA ALA A 115 -13.10 -6.32 -0.26
C ALA A 115 -13.08 -7.12 -1.58
N ASN A 116 -13.76 -8.28 -1.57
CA ASN A 116 -13.88 -9.21 -2.69
C ASN A 116 -12.55 -9.80 -3.24
N GLY A 117 -11.41 -9.46 -2.65
CA GLY A 117 -10.09 -9.91 -3.13
C GLY A 117 -9.66 -9.31 -4.48
N ASP A 118 -10.34 -8.25 -4.94
CA ASP A 118 -10.10 -7.60 -6.24
C ASP A 118 -9.79 -6.10 -6.08
N TYR A 119 -10.01 -5.30 -7.13
CA TYR A 119 -9.74 -3.86 -7.13
C TYR A 119 -10.97 -2.99 -6.87
N SER A 120 -12.13 -3.59 -6.58
CA SER A 120 -13.41 -2.88 -6.44
C SER A 120 -13.41 -1.84 -5.32
N MET A 121 -12.52 -1.95 -4.33
CA MET A 121 -12.33 -0.94 -3.28
C MET A 121 -11.71 0.38 -3.77
N TRP A 122 -10.95 0.37 -4.87
CA TRP A 122 -10.27 1.56 -5.38
C TRP A 122 -10.70 1.93 -6.81
N LEU A 123 -11.36 1.00 -7.52
CA LEU A 123 -11.85 1.18 -8.88
C LEU A 123 -13.31 0.76 -8.97
N ASN A 124 -14.19 1.74 -8.80
CA ASN A 124 -15.64 1.61 -8.85
C ASN A 124 -16.27 2.93 -9.38
N ASP A 125 -17.60 2.96 -9.49
CA ASP A 125 -18.34 4.12 -10.02
C ASP A 125 -18.13 5.40 -9.20
N GLU A 126 -17.86 5.30 -7.90
CA GLU A 126 -17.64 6.44 -7.00
C GLU A 126 -16.22 7.02 -7.10
N THR A 127 -15.26 6.22 -7.56
CA THR A 127 -13.82 6.56 -7.56
C THR A 127 -13.22 6.69 -8.95
N VAL A 128 -13.90 6.25 -10.01
CA VAL A 128 -13.41 6.29 -11.40
C VAL A 128 -12.95 7.68 -11.85
N TRP A 129 -13.61 8.74 -11.37
CA TRP A 129 -13.26 10.12 -11.69
C TRP A 129 -11.86 10.52 -11.18
N THR A 130 -11.39 9.92 -10.08
CA THR A 130 -10.05 10.20 -9.54
C THR A 130 -8.98 9.77 -10.53
N TRP A 131 -9.12 8.58 -11.12
CA TRP A 131 -8.21 8.05 -12.13
C TRP A 131 -8.23 8.86 -13.43
N GLN A 132 -9.43 9.27 -13.87
CA GLN A 132 -9.60 10.14 -15.04
C GLN A 132 -8.88 11.50 -14.86
N ARG A 133 -8.80 12.00 -13.62
CA ARG A 133 -8.07 13.22 -13.28
C ARG A 133 -6.57 13.00 -13.15
N LEU A 134 -6.14 11.90 -12.52
CA LEU A 134 -4.74 11.66 -12.17
C LEU A 134 -3.87 11.20 -13.35
N TRP A 135 -4.37 10.30 -14.21
CA TRP A 135 -3.57 9.71 -15.29
C TRP A 135 -2.99 10.75 -16.26
N PRO A 136 -3.73 11.78 -16.71
CA PRO A 136 -3.15 12.82 -17.56
C PRO A 136 -2.03 13.60 -16.87
N LEU A 137 -2.14 13.85 -15.56
CA LEU A 137 -1.13 14.58 -14.79
C LEU A 137 0.13 13.75 -14.59
N GLU A 138 -0.01 12.45 -14.30
CA GLU A 138 1.12 11.52 -14.26
C GLU A 138 1.87 11.50 -15.59
N HIS A 139 1.15 11.43 -16.71
CA HIS A 139 1.76 11.48 -18.03
C HIS A 139 2.51 12.80 -18.27
N ALA A 140 1.86 13.94 -17.98
CA ALA A 140 2.46 15.26 -18.15
C ALA A 140 3.71 15.46 -17.26
N PHE A 141 3.72 14.95 -16.04
CA PHE A 141 4.90 14.96 -15.17
C PHE A 141 6.09 14.24 -15.82
N TRP A 142 5.89 13.02 -16.31
CA TRP A 142 6.97 12.24 -16.92
C TRP A 142 7.44 12.80 -18.27
N GLU A 143 6.60 13.51 -19.00
CA GLU A 143 7.01 14.24 -20.21
C GLU A 143 7.88 15.47 -19.87
N ALA A 144 7.54 16.23 -18.82
CA ALA A 144 8.28 17.44 -18.43
C ALA A 144 9.59 17.16 -17.66
N ALA A 145 9.63 16.06 -16.90
CA ALA A 145 10.74 15.75 -15.99
C ALA A 145 12.13 15.73 -16.64
N PRO A 146 12.35 15.13 -17.84
CA PRO A 146 13.67 15.07 -18.46
C PRO A 146 14.30 16.43 -18.77
N ALA A 147 13.54 17.41 -19.27
CA ALA A 147 14.08 18.75 -19.51
C ALA A 147 14.20 19.55 -18.21
N ALA A 148 13.21 19.47 -17.33
CA ALA A 148 13.25 20.17 -16.05
C ALA A 148 14.48 19.76 -15.20
N LEU A 149 14.87 18.48 -15.21
CA LEU A 149 16.08 18.02 -14.51
C LEU A 149 17.39 18.66 -15.03
N ARG A 150 17.45 18.98 -16.32
CA ARG A 150 18.63 19.61 -16.95
C ARG A 150 18.74 21.10 -16.65
N VAL A 151 17.66 21.73 -16.17
CA VAL A 151 17.61 23.16 -15.84
C VAL A 151 17.67 23.33 -14.32
N PRO A 152 18.79 23.77 -13.73
CA PRO A 152 18.93 23.88 -12.27
C PRO A 152 17.82 24.69 -11.59
N ALA A 153 17.35 25.76 -12.23
CA ALA A 153 16.26 26.61 -11.72
C ALA A 153 14.89 25.91 -11.70
N ALA A 154 14.67 24.90 -12.54
CA ALA A 154 13.42 24.15 -12.60
C ALA A 154 13.35 23.03 -11.56
N ARG A 155 14.50 22.62 -10.98
CA ARG A 155 14.58 21.49 -10.04
C ARG A 155 13.72 21.66 -8.79
N PRO A 156 13.63 22.83 -8.13
CA PRO A 156 12.74 23.00 -6.98
C PRO A 156 11.26 22.81 -7.34
N VAL A 157 10.83 23.34 -8.49
CA VAL A 157 9.45 23.19 -9.00
C VAL A 157 9.17 21.73 -9.36
N LEU A 158 10.10 21.06 -10.04
CA LEU A 158 9.98 19.64 -10.37
C LEU A 158 9.94 18.76 -9.12
N ALA A 159 10.75 19.06 -8.10
CA ALA A 159 10.74 18.32 -6.84
C ALA A 159 9.38 18.43 -6.16
N GLN A 160 8.79 19.63 -6.12
CA GLN A 160 7.45 19.80 -5.56
C GLN A 160 6.37 19.12 -6.40
N ALA A 161 6.44 19.21 -7.73
CA ALA A 161 5.51 18.50 -8.62
C ALA A 161 5.56 16.98 -8.38
N ALA A 162 6.74 16.42 -8.16
CA ALA A 162 6.89 15.01 -7.85
C ALA A 162 6.22 14.64 -6.51
N ARG A 163 6.27 15.51 -5.50
CA ARG A 163 5.58 15.31 -4.22
C ARG A 163 4.07 15.35 -4.38
N GLU A 164 3.54 16.37 -5.05
CA GLU A 164 2.09 16.48 -5.30
C GLU A 164 1.57 15.26 -6.07
N LEU A 165 2.33 14.77 -7.07
CA LEU A 165 2.00 13.54 -7.78
C LEU A 165 1.95 12.32 -6.85
N LEU A 166 2.99 12.11 -6.02
CA LEU A 166 3.02 10.98 -5.09
C LEU A 166 1.88 11.05 -4.06
N ILE A 167 1.58 12.24 -3.55
CA ILE A 167 0.47 12.43 -2.60
C ILE A 167 -0.87 12.14 -3.30
N ALA A 168 -1.08 12.65 -4.51
CA ALA A 168 -2.29 12.36 -5.29
C ALA A 168 -2.44 10.88 -5.66
N GLN A 169 -1.34 10.14 -5.77
CA GLN A 169 -1.31 8.68 -6.02
C GLN A 169 -1.58 7.83 -4.77
N GLY A 170 -1.75 8.43 -3.58
CA GLY A 170 -2.10 7.70 -2.36
C GLY A 170 -3.45 6.97 -2.50
N SER A 171 -3.47 5.67 -2.24
CA SER A 171 -4.70 4.85 -2.36
C SER A 171 -5.74 5.16 -1.29
N ASP A 172 -5.35 5.83 -0.21
CA ASP A 172 -6.23 6.24 0.88
C ASP A 172 -7.37 7.13 0.38
N TRP A 173 -7.17 7.92 -0.68
CA TRP A 173 -8.21 8.77 -1.24
C TRP A 173 -9.41 7.96 -1.73
N GLN A 174 -9.17 6.95 -2.57
CA GLN A 174 -10.23 6.09 -3.11
C GLN A 174 -10.81 5.17 -2.02
N PHE A 175 -9.97 4.73 -1.08
CA PHE A 175 -10.42 3.93 0.07
C PHE A 175 -11.39 4.71 0.96
N SER A 176 -11.05 5.94 1.36
CA SER A 176 -11.92 6.81 2.17
C SER A 176 -13.21 7.21 1.47
N ILE A 177 -13.18 7.37 0.14
CA ILE A 177 -14.39 7.61 -0.66
C ILE A 177 -15.29 6.37 -0.62
N SER A 178 -14.74 5.20 -0.92
CA SER A 178 -15.52 3.95 -1.05
C SER A 178 -16.07 3.42 0.28
N THR A 179 -15.39 3.68 1.40
CA THR A 179 -15.85 3.30 2.75
C THR A 179 -16.82 4.31 3.35
N GLY A 180 -16.88 5.52 2.82
CA GLY A 180 -17.75 6.60 3.31
C GLY A 180 -17.30 7.25 4.63
N GLU A 181 -16.15 6.89 5.18
CA GLU A 181 -15.69 7.40 6.49
C GLU A 181 -15.44 8.92 6.47
N VAL A 182 -14.64 9.38 5.50
CA VAL A 182 -14.23 10.79 5.33
C VAL A 182 -14.20 11.20 3.85
N ALA A 183 -15.16 10.71 3.06
CA ALA A 183 -15.23 10.88 1.60
C ALA A 183 -15.11 12.34 1.13
N ASP A 184 -15.77 13.27 1.84
CA ASP A 184 -15.70 14.71 1.57
C ASP A 184 -14.29 15.30 1.72
N TYR A 185 -13.57 14.86 2.76
CA TYR A 185 -12.19 15.27 2.99
C TYR A 185 -11.28 14.72 1.91
N ALA A 186 -11.40 13.43 1.62
CA ALA A 186 -10.60 12.76 0.58
C ALA A 186 -10.80 13.41 -0.79
N THR A 187 -12.06 13.67 -1.18
CA THR A 187 -12.40 14.32 -2.45
C THR A 187 -11.77 15.71 -2.56
N ARG A 188 -11.85 16.53 -1.51
CA ARG A 188 -11.25 17.88 -1.51
C ARG A 188 -9.73 17.82 -1.59
N ARG A 189 -9.09 16.98 -0.77
CA ARG A 189 -7.62 16.87 -0.72
C ARG A 189 -7.05 16.32 -2.02
N PHE A 190 -7.65 15.28 -2.57
CA PHE A 190 -7.24 14.71 -3.85
C PHE A 190 -7.27 15.76 -4.97
N ASN A 191 -8.37 16.50 -5.11
CA ASN A 191 -8.46 17.56 -6.12
C ASN A 191 -7.43 18.68 -5.87
N GLN A 192 -7.24 19.10 -4.62
CA GLN A 192 -6.22 20.10 -4.28
C GLN A 192 -4.82 19.68 -4.74
N HIS A 193 -4.40 18.45 -4.47
CA HIS A 193 -3.10 17.94 -4.91
C HIS A 193 -3.01 17.82 -6.44
N CYS A 194 -4.10 17.46 -7.12
CA CYS A 194 -4.15 17.45 -8.59
C CYS A 194 -4.04 18.86 -9.19
N ASP A 195 -4.73 19.84 -8.62
CA ASP A 195 -4.72 21.23 -9.07
C ASP A 195 -3.35 21.88 -8.83
N ASP A 196 -2.74 21.61 -7.67
CA ASP A 196 -1.39 22.05 -7.32
C ASP A 196 -0.34 21.43 -8.26
N LEU A 197 -0.45 20.14 -8.55
CA LEU A 197 0.37 19.47 -9.55
C LEU A 197 0.22 20.10 -10.94
N GLU A 198 -1.01 20.29 -11.41
CA GLU A 198 -1.27 20.89 -12.73
C GLU A 198 -0.65 22.29 -12.85
N ARG A 199 -0.77 23.11 -11.80
CA ARG A 199 -0.16 24.44 -11.74
C ARG A 199 1.36 24.38 -11.87
N LEU A 200 2.02 23.46 -11.18
CA LEU A 200 3.47 23.30 -11.26
C LEU A 200 3.91 22.80 -12.63
N LEU A 201 3.17 21.84 -13.21
CA LEU A 201 3.45 21.31 -14.55
C LEU A 201 3.29 22.36 -15.65
N ALA A 202 2.31 23.26 -15.53
CA ALA A 202 2.17 24.38 -16.46
C ALA A 202 3.42 25.27 -16.48
N GLY A 203 4.06 25.51 -15.32
CA GLY A 203 5.32 26.24 -15.24
C GLY A 203 6.52 25.50 -15.82
N LEU A 204 6.47 24.16 -15.87
CA LEU A 204 7.53 23.30 -16.41
C LEU A 204 7.38 22.97 -17.90
N ALA A 205 6.30 23.42 -18.55
CA ALA A 205 5.99 23.06 -19.92
C ALA A 205 7.09 23.48 -20.93
N GLU A 206 7.49 22.56 -21.80
CA GLU A 206 8.46 22.80 -22.86
C GLU A 206 7.88 23.66 -24.01
N GLY A 207 8.73 24.20 -24.88
CA GLY A 207 8.30 24.85 -26.13
C GLY A 207 7.89 26.33 -26.03
N GLY A 208 8.26 27.02 -24.95
CA GLY A 208 7.98 28.45 -24.76
C GLY A 208 6.60 28.76 -24.15
N GLY A 209 5.86 27.73 -23.71
CA GLY A 209 4.59 27.86 -22.98
C GLY A 209 4.73 27.84 -21.46
N GLY A 210 5.87 27.41 -20.91
CA GLY A 210 6.12 27.38 -19.46
C GLY A 210 6.61 28.72 -18.92
N ASP A 211 6.15 29.07 -17.72
CA ASP A 211 6.60 30.21 -16.93
C ASP A 211 7.11 29.73 -15.56
N LEU A 212 8.41 29.42 -15.51
CA LEU A 212 9.12 28.97 -14.30
C LEU A 212 9.03 29.98 -13.15
N GLU A 213 9.02 31.28 -13.45
CA GLU A 213 8.90 32.33 -12.43
C GLU A 213 7.52 32.26 -11.78
N SER A 214 6.46 32.06 -12.58
CA SER A 214 5.09 31.91 -12.06
C SER A 214 4.90 30.67 -11.17
N ALA A 215 5.71 29.63 -11.37
CA ALA A 215 5.64 28.36 -10.62
C ALA A 215 6.60 28.30 -9.42
N SER A 216 7.59 29.19 -9.34
CA SER A 216 8.59 29.18 -8.26
C SER A 216 7.99 29.55 -6.90
N ALA A 217 7.20 30.63 -6.81
CA ALA A 217 6.55 31.01 -5.56
C ALA A 217 5.51 29.97 -5.06
N PRO A 218 4.66 29.40 -5.95
CA PRO A 218 3.78 28.29 -5.58
C PRO A 218 4.54 27.05 -5.09
N ALA A 219 5.64 26.67 -5.75
CA ALA A 219 6.43 25.53 -5.32
C ALA A 219 6.96 25.71 -3.89
N GLU A 220 7.42 26.90 -3.54
CA GLU A 220 7.91 27.22 -2.19
C GLU A 220 6.78 27.28 -1.14
N GLU A 221 5.59 27.75 -1.53
CA GLU A 221 4.40 27.69 -0.66
C GLU A 221 3.98 26.25 -0.38
N LEU A 222 3.85 25.45 -1.43
CA LEU A 222 3.47 24.04 -1.34
C LEU A 222 4.50 23.23 -0.56
N ARG A 223 5.79 23.52 -0.73
CA ARG A 223 6.84 22.88 0.06
C ARG A 223 6.64 23.07 1.56
N ARG A 224 6.17 24.24 2.03
CA ARG A 224 5.89 24.43 3.47
C ARG A 224 4.74 23.56 3.98
N ARG A 225 3.81 23.17 3.10
CA ARG A 225 2.65 22.32 3.41
C ARG A 225 2.99 20.83 3.28
N ASP A 226 3.69 20.47 2.20
CA ASP A 226 3.89 19.11 1.70
C ASP A 226 5.40 18.81 1.49
N ASP A 227 6.23 19.00 2.52
CA ASP A 227 7.70 18.76 2.48
C ASP A 227 8.08 17.28 2.70
N VAL A 228 7.32 16.35 2.13
CA VAL A 228 7.66 14.91 2.18
C VAL A 228 8.74 14.58 1.17
N PHE A 229 9.60 13.58 1.44
CA PHE A 229 10.66 13.15 0.51
C PHE A 229 11.63 14.30 0.12
N PRO A 230 12.50 14.76 1.03
CA PRO A 230 13.43 15.85 0.76
C PRO A 230 14.43 15.54 -0.38
N ASP A 231 14.68 14.25 -0.66
CA ASP A 231 15.60 13.71 -1.65
C ASP A 231 14.89 13.11 -2.89
N ILE A 232 13.68 13.59 -3.22
CA ILE A 232 12.85 13.03 -4.30
C ILE A 232 13.50 13.05 -5.70
N LEU A 233 14.34 14.05 -6.02
CA LEU A 233 14.90 14.21 -7.37
C LEU A 233 15.83 13.05 -7.80
N PRO A 234 16.79 12.59 -6.97
CA PRO A 234 17.52 11.35 -7.25
C PRO A 234 16.65 10.15 -7.61
N HIS A 235 15.48 10.00 -6.99
CA HIS A 235 14.55 8.91 -7.30
C HIS A 235 13.85 9.11 -8.65
N VAL A 236 13.49 10.34 -9.00
CA VAL A 236 12.98 10.69 -10.34
C VAL A 236 14.02 10.38 -11.42
N GLU A 237 15.29 10.73 -11.20
CA GLU A 237 16.40 10.41 -12.10
C GLU A 237 16.58 8.89 -12.27
N ALA A 238 16.56 8.13 -11.17
CA ALA A 238 16.66 6.67 -11.19
C ALA A 238 15.49 6.00 -11.94
N ALA A 239 14.27 6.52 -11.77
CA ALA A 239 13.08 6.04 -12.48
C ALA A 239 13.19 6.26 -13.98
N LEU A 240 13.68 7.43 -14.43
CA LEU A 240 13.91 7.73 -15.84
C LEU A 240 15.03 6.88 -16.47
N ALA A 241 16.04 6.50 -15.69
CA ALA A 241 17.13 5.64 -16.14
C ALA A 241 16.75 4.15 -16.22
N SER A 242 15.66 3.75 -15.54
CA SER A 242 15.23 2.35 -15.49
C SER A 242 14.60 1.93 -16.82
N PRO A 243 14.96 0.75 -17.37
CA PRO A 243 14.34 0.26 -18.60
C PRO A 243 12.84 0.05 -18.36
N ARG A 244 12.00 0.79 -19.09
CA ARG A 244 10.54 0.58 -19.02
C ARG A 244 10.24 -0.89 -19.33
N PRO A 245 9.43 -1.58 -18.51
CA PRO A 245 9.01 -2.94 -18.80
C PRO A 245 8.40 -2.95 -20.20
N ARG A 246 8.83 -3.90 -21.05
CA ARG A 246 8.28 -4.05 -22.40
C ARG A 246 6.79 -4.33 -22.26
N GLY A 247 5.96 -3.32 -22.47
CA GLY A 247 4.51 -3.47 -22.53
C GLY A 247 4.17 -4.62 -23.48
N ALA A 248 3.26 -5.49 -23.04
CA ALA A 248 2.80 -6.67 -23.77
C ALA A 248 2.69 -6.35 -25.26
N GLY A 249 3.61 -6.93 -26.03
CA GLY A 249 3.70 -6.67 -27.47
C GLY A 249 2.36 -6.91 -28.12
N LYS A 250 1.93 -5.94 -28.95
CA LYS A 250 0.77 -6.02 -29.84
C LYS A 250 0.50 -7.47 -30.23
N GLY A 251 -0.61 -8.02 -29.75
CA GLY A 251 -1.01 -9.40 -30.00
C GLY A 251 -0.85 -9.71 -31.49
N LYS A 252 0.00 -10.69 -31.82
CA LYS A 252 0.07 -11.27 -33.15
C LYS A 252 -1.35 -11.71 -33.51
N LYS A 253 -1.94 -11.08 -34.53
CA LYS A 253 -3.22 -11.51 -35.12
C LYS A 253 -3.12 -12.99 -35.48
N GLY A 254 -3.72 -13.84 -34.66
CA GLY A 254 -3.88 -15.26 -34.94
C GLY A 254 -4.73 -15.44 -36.18
N ARG A 255 -4.12 -15.99 -37.23
CA ARG A 255 -4.76 -16.29 -38.51
C ARG A 255 -5.74 -17.46 -38.29
N ALA A 256 -7.03 -17.18 -38.26
CA ALA A 256 -8.07 -18.20 -38.13
C ALA A 256 -8.00 -19.20 -39.28
N ARG A 257 -7.71 -20.46 -38.94
CA ARG A 257 -7.68 -21.60 -39.87
C ARG A 257 -9.13 -22.11 -39.99
N ARG A 258 -9.81 -21.78 -41.09
CA ARG A 258 -11.12 -22.35 -41.43
C ARG A 258 -10.94 -23.84 -41.75
N THR A 259 -11.40 -24.72 -40.87
CA THR A 259 -11.63 -26.13 -41.20
C THR A 259 -12.96 -26.25 -41.96
N ARG A 260 -12.87 -26.66 -43.23
CA ARG A 260 -13.99 -27.12 -44.05
C ARG A 260 -14.43 -28.50 -43.54
N ALA A 261 -15.69 -28.63 -43.13
CA ALA A 261 -16.35 -29.92 -43.04
C ALA A 261 -16.48 -30.50 -44.47
N LYS A 262 -16.00 -31.74 -44.66
CA LYS A 262 -16.34 -32.55 -45.84
C LYS A 262 -17.65 -33.29 -45.55
N LYS A 263 -18.43 -33.42 -46.62
CA LYS A 263 -19.66 -34.22 -46.75
C LYS A 263 -19.50 -35.65 -46.24
#